data_AF-A0A960ZPV9-F1
#
_entry.id   AF-A0A960ZPV9-F1
#
_cell.length_a   1.000
_cell.length_b   1.000
_cell.length_c   1.000
_cell.angle_alpha   90.00
_cell.angle_beta   90.00
_cell.angle_gamma   90.00
#
_symmetry.space_group_name_H-M   'P 1'
#
loop_
_entity.id
_entity.type
_entity.pdbx_description
1 polymer ?
#
loop_
_entity_poly.entity_id
_entity_poly.type
_entity_poly.pdbx_seq_one_letter_code
_entity_poly.pdbx_strand_id
1 'polypeptide(L)' 'MPNDTSAIVSKVWNYAHVLKNAGVGYGDYVEQITYLLFLKLAEEMTELGAGPADLNVTQPYR' A
#
# COMPACT_ATOMS: atom_id res chain seq x y z
N MET A 1 4.76 -20.12 -3.38
CA MET A 1 4.78 -18.82 -2.69
C MET A 1 3.39 -18.61 -2.12
N PRO A 2 3.22 -18.46 -0.79
CA PRO A 2 1.96 -17.96 -0.26
C PRO A 2 1.68 -16.65 -1.00
N ASN A 3 0.52 -16.50 -1.63
CA ASN A 3 0.21 -15.30 -2.41
C ASN A 3 0.33 -14.07 -1.50
N ASP A 4 1.36 -13.24 -1.66
CA ASP A 4 1.60 -12.06 -0.81
C ASP A 4 0.37 -11.13 -0.75
N THR A 5 -0.44 -11.14 -1.82
CA THR A 5 -1.76 -10.51 -1.89
C THR A 5 -2.70 -10.96 -0.77
N SER A 6 -2.76 -12.26 -0.43
CA SER A 6 -3.68 -12.76 0.61
C SER A 6 -3.25 -12.31 2.01
N ALA A 7 -1.94 -12.16 2.24
CA ALA A 7 -1.41 -11.61 3.49
C ALA A 7 -1.77 -10.13 3.64
N ILE A 8 -1.70 -9.34 2.55
CA ILE A 8 -2.10 -7.93 2.54
C ILE A 8 -3.61 -7.79 2.79
N VAL A 9 -4.43 -8.58 2.09
CA VAL A 9 -5.90 -8.59 2.28
C VAL A 9 -6.27 -8.91 3.74
N SER A 10 -5.58 -9.86 4.35
CA SER A 10 -5.80 -10.22 5.76
C SER A 10 -5.49 -9.06 6.71
N LYS A 11 -4.39 -8.33 6.47
CA LYS A 11 -4.01 -7.14 7.27
C LYS A 11 -5.03 -6.02 7.10
N VAL A 12 -5.46 -5.75 5.86
CA VAL A 12 -6.50 -4.76 5.55
C VAL A 12 -7.81 -5.10 6.26
N TRP A 13 -8.22 -6.37 6.24
CA TRP A 13 -9.43 -6.84 6.90
C TRP A 13 -9.38 -6.68 8.43
N ASN A 14 -8.21 -6.86 9.03
CA ASN A 14 -8.00 -6.62 10.46
C ASN A 14 -8.13 -5.13 10.81
N TYR A 15 -7.55 -4.22 10.03
CA TYR A 15 -7.71 -2.78 10.25
C TYR A 15 -9.16 -2.33 10.07
N ALA A 16 -9.85 -2.85 9.05
CA ALA A 16 -11.27 -2.57 8.84
C ALA A 16 -12.12 -3.01 10.05
N HIS A 17 -11.83 -4.17 10.64
CA HIS A 17 -12.50 -4.63 11.86
C HIS A 17 -12.27 -3.70 13.05
N VAL A 18 -11.04 -3.24 13.28
CA VAL A 18 -10.70 -2.34 14.40
C VAL A 18 -11.44 -1.01 14.26
N LEU A 19 -11.40 -0.40 13.07
CA LEU A 19 -12.04 0.90 12.81
C LEU A 19 -13.57 0.79 12.88
N LYS A 20 -14.15 -0.28 12.32
CA LYS A 20 -15.57 -0.58 12.45
C LYS A 20 -15.98 -0.73 13.92
N ASN A 21 -15.20 -1.45 14.72
CA ASN A 21 -15.47 -1.63 16.15
C ASN A 21 -15.35 -0.31 16.94
N ALA A 22 -14.54 0.63 16.47
CA ALA A 22 -14.44 1.98 17.01
C ALA A 22 -15.60 2.91 16.58
N GLY A 23 -16.57 2.41 15.80
CA GLY A 23 -17.73 3.17 15.34
C GLY A 23 -17.47 4.06 14.12
N VAL A 24 -16.35 3.86 13.42
CA VAL A 24 -16.02 4.59 12.19
C VAL A 24 -16.93 4.13 11.06
N GLY A 25 -17.46 5.08 10.28
CA GLY A 25 -18.33 4.79 9.14
C GLY A 25 -17.62 3.99 8.04
N TYR A 26 -18.39 3.27 7.21
CA TYR A 26 -17.84 2.47 6.10
C TYR A 26 -16.95 3.28 5.15
N GLY A 27 -17.43 4.46 4.73
CA GLY A 27 -16.65 5.35 3.86
C GLY A 27 -15.35 5.81 4.53
N ASP A 28 -15.46 6.24 5.79
CA ASP A 28 -14.34 6.82 6.53
C ASP A 28 -13.23 5.79 6.79
N TYR A 29 -13.55 4.56 7.20
CA TYR A 29 -12.48 3.57 7.43
C TYR A 29 -11.86 3.07 6.14
N VAL A 30 -12.62 3.01 5.04
CA VAL A 30 -12.09 2.64 3.72
C VAL A 30 -11.13 3.72 3.21
N GLU A 31 -11.48 4.99 3.39
CA GLU A 31 -10.62 6.13 3.04
C GLU A 31 -9.31 6.10 3.84
N GLN A 32 -9.39 5.92 5.16
CA GLN A 32 -8.21 5.89 6.03
C GLN A 32 -7.28 4.71 5.71
N ILE A 33 -7.82 3.52 5.48
CA ILE A 33 -7.03 2.35 5.08
C ILE A 33 -6.35 2.58 3.73
N THR A 34 -7.06 3.19 2.78
CA THR A 34 -6.51 3.50 1.45
C THR A 34 -5.36 4.50 1.56
N TYR A 35 -5.52 5.53 2.39
CA TYR A 35 -4.47 6.52 2.66
C TYR A 35 -3.21 5.88 3.26
N LEU A 36 -3.37 5.07 4.30
CA LEU A 36 -2.25 4.36 4.95
C LEU A 36 -1.56 3.38 4.00
N LEU A 37 -2.31 2.70 3.14
CA LEU A 37 -1.75 1.80 2.13
C LEU A 37 -0.87 2.56 1.13
N PHE A 38 -1.34 3.71 0.63
CA PHE A 38 -0.53 4.54 -0.28
C PHE A 38 0.74 5.06 0.38
N LEU A 39 0.67 5.48 1.64
CA LEU A 39 1.85 5.90 2.38
C LEU A 39 2.86 4.76 2.55
N LYS A 40 2.40 3.55 2.88
CA LYS A 40 3.29 2.40 3.01
C LYS A 40 3.91 1.98 1.68
N LEU A 41 3.13 2.01 0.59
CA LEU A 41 3.65 1.75 -0.76
C LEU A 41 4.71 2.78 -1.16
N ALA A 42 4.48 4.07 -0.89
CA ALA A 42 5.45 5.13 -1.18
C ALA A 42 6.74 5.00 -0.35
N GLU A 43 6.62 4.63 0.93
CA GLU A 43 7.76 4.30 1.79
C GLU A 43 8.56 3.12 1.21
N GLU A 44 7.90 2.01 0.90
CA GLU A 44 8.56 0.83 0.31
C GLU A 44 9.23 1.15 -1.04
N MET A 45 8.60 1.96 -1.90
CA MET A 45 9.20 2.42 -3.16
C MET A 45 10.44 3.28 -2.93
N THR A 46 10.44 4.11 -1.88
CA THR A 46 11.59 4.94 -1.51
C THR A 46 12.73 4.07 -0.94
N GLU A 47 12.40 3.09 -0.10
CA GLU A 47 13.34 2.14 0.48
C GLU A 47 13.97 1.21 -0.56
N LEU A 48 13.21 0.83 -1.60
CA LEU A 48 13.68 0.01 -2.71
C LEU A 48 14.66 0.74 -3.66
N GLY A 49 14.97 2.01 -3.39
CA GLY A 49 15.81 2.84 -4.25
C GLY A 49 15.14 3.23 -5.57
N ALA A 50 13.93 2.72 -5.84
CA ALA A 50 13.12 2.93 -7.04
C ALA A 50 12.52 4.35 -7.09
N GLY A 51 13.36 5.36 -6.91
CA GLY A 51 13.10 6.68 -7.46
C GLY A 51 13.07 6.61 -8.99
N PRO A 52 12.48 7.61 -9.66
CA PRO A 52 12.41 7.69 -11.13
C PRO A 52 13.78 7.66 -11.84
N ALA A 53 14.89 7.66 -11.10
CA ALA A 53 16.26 7.51 -11.62
C ALA A 53 16.65 6.05 -11.94
N ASP A 54 16.00 5.05 -11.32
CA ASP A 54 16.34 3.63 -11.51
C ASP A 54 15.56 2.99 -12.67
N LEU A 55 14.55 3.69 -13.16
CA LEU A 55 13.98 3.46 -14.49
C LEU A 55 14.99 4.01 -15.51
N ASN A 56 15.83 3.12 -16.05
CA ASN A 56 16.70 3.39 -17.20
C ASN A 56 15.87 3.68 -18.47
N VAL A 57 15.04 4.73 -18.44
CA VAL A 57 14.18 5.18 -19.54
C VAL A 57 14.91 6.24 -20.39
N THR A 58 16.15 6.60 -20.03
CA THR A 58 16.97 7.59 -20.73
C THR A 58 18.11 7.02 -21.57
N GLN A 59 18.15 5.72 -21.87
CA GLN A 59 19.12 5.19 -22.85
C GLN A 59 18.43 4.77 -24.15
N PRO A 60 18.33 5.66 -25.16
CA PRO A 60 17.74 5.35 -26.45
C PRO A 60 18.64 4.52 -27.38
N TYR A 61 19.82 4.04 -26.94
CA TYR A 61 20.71 3.22 -27.78
C TYR A 61 21.58 2.27 -26.94
N ARG A 62 21.06 1.06 -26.68
CA ARG A 62 21.82 -0.20 -26.60
C ARG A 62 20.92 -1.37 -26.98
#